data_AF-A0A6H5KQD8-F1
#
_entry.id   AF-A0A6H5KQD8-F1
#
_cell.length_a   1.000
_cell.length_b   1.000
_cell.length_c   1.000
_cell.angle_alpha   90.00
_cell.angle_beta   90.00
_cell.angle_gamma   90.00
#
_symmetry.space_group_name_H-M   'P 1'
#
loop_
_entity.id
_entity.type
_entity.pdbx_description
1 polymer ?
#
loop_
_entity_poly.entity_id
_entity_poly.type
_entity_poly.pdbx_seq_one_letter_code
_entity_poly.pdbx_strand_id
1 'polypeptide(L)'
;MIHHDSSDDLRTKSKRALKAILAKCTHLQALQPLLRDSPVKVQKYVLRQFAQLLPHDVEARRAFVQNGGLQFLQELNETVGGKLEEYIHAINGCYPPEIVEYYSPNYSKVLLDKIDEFQPMVA
;
A
#
# COMPACT_ATOMS: atom_id res chain seq x y z
N MET A 1 -16.01 -3.10 -13.94
CA MET A 1 -15.50 -2.14 -14.95
C MET A 1 -16.69 -1.58 -15.73
N ILE A 2 -16.68 -0.29 -16.10
CA ILE A 2 -17.80 0.33 -16.83
C ILE A 2 -17.79 -0.17 -18.28
N HIS A 3 -18.93 -0.60 -18.81
CA HIS A 3 -19.04 -1.11 -20.17
C HIS A 3 -18.60 -0.06 -21.19
N HIS A 4 -17.91 -0.48 -22.26
CA HIS A 4 -17.38 0.44 -23.28
C HIS A 4 -18.49 1.25 -23.97
N ASP A 5 -19.70 0.69 -24.07
CA ASP A 5 -20.88 1.35 -24.62
C ASP A 5 -21.58 2.33 -23.66
N SER A 6 -21.10 2.47 -22.42
CA SER A 6 -21.66 3.45 -21.49
C SER A 6 -21.43 4.87 -21.99
N SER A 7 -22.38 5.78 -21.79
CA SER A 7 -22.17 7.19 -22.15
C SER A 7 -21.00 7.83 -21.38
N ASP A 8 -20.40 8.89 -21.95
CA ASP A 8 -19.34 9.65 -21.26
C ASP A 8 -19.79 10.25 -19.94
N ASP A 9 -21.04 10.69 -19.88
CA ASP A 9 -21.65 11.21 -18.65
C ASP A 9 -21.74 10.12 -17.57
N LEU A 10 -22.24 8.92 -17.92
CA LEU A 10 -22.30 7.79 -16.99
C LEU A 10 -20.90 7.38 -16.52
N ARG A 11 -19.94 7.27 -17.44
CA ARG A 11 -18.53 6.99 -17.10
C ARG A 11 -17.97 8.01 -16.11
N THR A 12 -18.26 9.28 -16.33
CA THR A 12 -17.76 10.38 -15.49
C THR A 12 -18.41 10.37 -14.11
N LYS A 13 -19.74 10.26 -14.04
CA LYS A 13 -20.49 10.21 -12.79
C LYS A 13 -20.12 9.00 -11.94
N SER A 14 -20.01 7.82 -12.52
CA SER A 14 -19.59 6.60 -11.81
C SER A 14 -18.17 6.71 -11.25
N LYS A 15 -17.22 7.27 -12.03
CA LYS A 15 -15.86 7.55 -11.52
C LYS A 15 -15.86 8.56 -10.38
N ARG A 16 -16.66 9.63 -10.46
CA ARG A 16 -16.77 10.64 -9.40
C ARG A 16 -17.39 10.05 -8.13
N ALA A 17 -18.48 9.31 -8.27
CA ALA A 17 -19.15 8.64 -7.17
C ALA A 17 -18.20 7.68 -6.43
N LEU A 18 -17.47 6.83 -7.16
CA LEU A 18 -16.51 5.91 -6.55
C LEU A 18 -15.43 6.66 -5.75
N LYS A 19 -14.84 7.73 -6.30
CA LYS A 19 -13.84 8.53 -5.58
C LYS A 19 -14.41 9.18 -4.32
N ALA A 20 -15.66 9.66 -4.38
CA ALA A 20 -16.32 10.28 -3.24
C ALA A 20 -16.61 9.26 -2.14
N ILE A 21 -17.06 8.06 -2.50
CA ILE A 21 -17.29 6.95 -1.57
C ILE A 21 -15.99 6.55 -0.89
N LEU A 22 -14.93 6.26 -1.65
CA LEU A 22 -13.62 5.86 -1.10
C LEU A 22 -13.04 6.92 -0.15
N ALA A 23 -13.21 8.21 -0.47
CA ALA A 23 -12.76 9.31 0.39
C ALA A 23 -13.50 9.42 1.73
N LYS A 24 -14.67 8.78 1.85
CA LYS A 24 -15.49 8.76 3.07
C LYS A 24 -15.42 7.41 3.80
N CYS A 25 -14.77 6.41 3.23
CA CYS A 25 -14.54 5.13 3.89
C CYS A 25 -13.46 5.29 4.96
N THR A 26 -13.85 5.19 6.23
CA THR A 26 -12.94 5.23 7.38
C THR A 26 -12.60 3.85 7.91
N HIS A 27 -13.39 2.82 7.57
CA HIS A 27 -13.11 1.45 7.95
C HIS A 27 -12.06 0.84 7.01
N LEU A 28 -10.79 0.97 7.38
CA LEU A 28 -9.65 0.58 6.56
C LEU A 28 -9.59 -0.91 6.22
N GLN A 29 -10.05 -1.79 7.11
CA GLN A 29 -10.09 -3.24 6.84
C GLN A 29 -10.97 -3.59 5.63
N ALA A 30 -12.11 -2.91 5.45
CA ALA A 30 -12.95 -3.10 4.26
C ALA A 30 -12.33 -2.56 2.97
N LEU A 31 -11.38 -1.62 3.07
CA LEU A 31 -10.67 -1.08 1.91
C LEU A 31 -9.49 -1.96 1.47
N GLN A 32 -8.95 -2.77 2.37
CA GLN A 32 -7.74 -3.55 2.13
C GLN A 32 -7.85 -4.55 0.96
N PRO A 33 -8.96 -5.30 0.78
CA PRO A 33 -9.13 -6.18 -0.38
C PRO A 33 -9.05 -5.44 -1.72
N LEU A 34 -9.51 -4.18 -1.76
CA LEU A 34 -9.48 -3.35 -2.97
C LEU A 34 -8.05 -3.01 -3.41
N LEU A 35 -7.05 -3.13 -2.54
CA LEU A 35 -5.65 -2.97 -2.94
C LEU A 35 -5.21 -4.08 -3.89
N ARG A 36 -5.66 -5.33 -3.69
CA ARG A 36 -5.27 -6.45 -4.56
C ARG A 36 -6.22 -6.62 -5.73
N ASP A 37 -7.52 -6.49 -5.48
CA ASP A 37 -8.55 -6.92 -6.42
C ASP A 37 -8.97 -5.83 -7.42
N SER A 38 -8.55 -4.58 -7.19
CA SER A 38 -8.95 -3.45 -8.03
C SER A 38 -7.87 -3.01 -9.01
N PRO A 39 -8.24 -2.44 -10.16
CA PRO A 39 -7.27 -1.83 -11.08
C PRO A 39 -6.46 -0.70 -10.41
N VAL A 40 -5.23 -0.45 -10.88
CA VAL A 40 -4.31 0.59 -10.38
C VAL A 40 -4.97 1.96 -10.19
N LYS A 41 -5.89 2.33 -11.10
CA LYS A 41 -6.63 3.59 -11.02
C LYS A 41 -7.48 3.71 -9.75
N VAL A 42 -8.00 2.59 -9.22
CA VAL A 42 -8.77 2.52 -7.97
C VAL A 42 -7.83 2.38 -6.77
N GLN A 43 -6.81 1.50 -6.86
CA GLN A 43 -5.78 1.34 -5.83
C GLN A 43 -5.20 2.70 -5.41
N LYS A 44 -4.97 3.61 -6.36
CA LYS A 44 -4.54 5.00 -6.08
C LYS A 44 -5.40 5.75 -5.06
N TYR A 45 -6.72 5.63 -5.16
CA TYR A 45 -7.62 6.33 -4.23
C TYR A 45 -7.74 5.59 -2.90
N VAL A 46 -7.57 4.27 -2.91
CA VAL A 46 -7.50 3.46 -1.69
C VAL A 46 -6.23 3.81 -0.90
N LEU A 47 -5.06 3.82 -1.54
CA LEU A 47 -3.79 4.22 -0.91
C LEU A 47 -3.81 5.65 -0.39
N ARG A 48 -4.43 6.58 -1.12
CA ARG A 48 -4.65 7.94 -0.60
C ARG A 48 -5.41 7.93 0.73
N GLN A 49 -6.42 7.08 0.87
CA GLN A 49 -7.20 6.98 2.10
C GLN A 49 -6.39 6.38 3.25
N PHE A 50 -5.62 5.33 2.98
CA PHE A 50 -4.69 4.75 3.96
C PHE A 50 -3.65 5.79 4.44
N ALA A 51 -3.02 6.52 3.52
CA ALA A 51 -2.04 7.55 3.84
C ALA A 51 -2.59 8.66 4.76
N GLN A 52 -3.90 8.93 4.71
CA GLN A 52 -4.54 9.92 5.57
C GLN A 52 -4.91 9.39 6.96
N LEU A 53 -5.27 8.11 7.07
CA LEU A 53 -5.83 7.54 8.30
C LEU A 53 -4.80 6.81 9.17
N LEU A 54 -3.82 6.12 8.55
CA LEU A 54 -2.80 5.36 9.27
C LEU A 54 -1.95 6.19 10.25
N PRO A 55 -1.57 7.46 9.97
CA PRO A 55 -0.82 8.27 10.93
C PRO A 55 -1.51 8.45 12.28
N HIS A 56 -2.83 8.31 12.33
CA HIS A 56 -3.66 8.64 13.48
C HIS A 56 -4.34 7.41 14.11
N ASP A 57 -4.11 6.20 13.58
CA ASP A 57 -4.77 4.98 14.02
C ASP A 57 -3.76 3.82 14.17
N VAL A 58 -3.41 3.50 15.42
CA VAL A 58 -2.45 2.43 15.75
C VAL A 58 -3.02 1.06 15.42
N GLU A 59 -4.29 0.82 15.70
CA GLU A 59 -4.93 -0.48 15.47
C GLU A 59 -5.04 -0.76 13.97
N ALA A 60 -5.38 0.26 13.17
CA ALA A 60 -5.38 0.13 11.73
C ALA A 60 -3.97 -0.10 11.16
N ARG A 61 -2.93 0.52 11.71
CA ARG A 61 -1.52 0.24 11.32
C ARG A 61 -1.16 -1.22 11.58
N ARG A 62 -1.47 -1.73 12.77
CA ARG A 62 -1.23 -3.13 13.13
C ARG A 62 -1.97 -4.08 12.18
N ALA A 63 -3.26 -3.86 11.98
CA ALA A 63 -4.09 -4.68 11.10
C ALA A 63 -3.58 -4.64 9.65
N PHE A 64 -3.13 -3.48 9.17
CA PHE A 64 -2.60 -3.32 7.82
C PHE A 64 -1.38 -4.21 7.59
N VAL A 65 -0.45 -4.28 8.55
CA VAL A 65 0.73 -5.15 8.48
C VAL A 65 0.32 -6.62 8.57
N GLN A 66 -0.51 -6.98 9.56
CA GLN A 66 -0.93 -8.37 9.80
C GLN A 66 -1.67 -9.00 8.61
N ASN A 67 -2.43 -8.19 7.88
CA ASN A 67 -3.17 -8.63 6.69
C ASN A 67 -2.33 -8.54 5.39
N GLY A 68 -1.01 -8.37 5.50
CA GLY A 68 -0.09 -8.36 4.35
C GLY A 68 -0.19 -7.10 3.48
N GLY A 69 -0.67 -5.98 4.03
CA GLY A 69 -0.76 -4.70 3.33
C GLY A 69 0.60 -4.07 3.09
N LEU A 70 1.50 -4.13 4.07
CA LEU A 70 2.84 -3.52 3.95
C LEU A 70 3.73 -4.28 2.96
N GLN A 71 3.66 -5.61 2.94
CA GLN A 71 4.31 -6.44 1.93
C GLN A 71 3.83 -6.07 0.52
N PHE A 72 2.51 -6.04 0.32
CA PHE A 72 1.93 -5.66 -0.97
C PHE A 72 2.41 -4.27 -1.42
N LEU A 73 2.58 -3.32 -0.49
CA LEU A 73 3.10 -2.00 -0.83
C LEU A 73 4.53 -2.03 -1.34
N GLN A 74 5.42 -2.83 -0.74
CA GLN A 74 6.81 -2.89 -1.21
C GLN A 74 6.89 -3.54 -2.59
N GLU A 75 6.12 -4.61 -2.83
CA GLU A 75 6.00 -5.24 -4.16
C GLU A 75 5.43 -4.27 -5.20
N LEU A 76 4.40 -3.50 -4.83
CA LEU A 76 3.80 -2.52 -5.72
C LEU A 76 4.79 -1.40 -6.08
N ASN A 77 5.60 -0.95 -5.11
CA ASN A 77 6.55 0.15 -5.29
C ASN A 77 7.60 -0.11 -6.38
N GLU A 78 7.93 -1.37 -6.66
CA GLU A 78 8.88 -1.72 -7.74
C GLU A 78 8.34 -1.43 -9.14
N THR A 79 7.01 -1.28 -9.29
CA THR A 79 6.34 -1.23 -10.60
C THR A 79 5.63 0.09 -10.88
N VAL A 80 5.54 0.98 -9.89
CA VAL A 80 4.71 2.18 -9.96
C VAL A 80 5.55 3.44 -9.73
N GLY A 81 5.04 4.57 -10.21
CA GLY A 81 5.70 5.87 -10.04
C GLY A 81 4.72 7.03 -9.85
N GLY A 82 5.29 8.22 -9.65
CA GLY A 82 4.54 9.47 -9.52
C GLY A 82 3.65 9.47 -8.27
N LYS A 83 2.38 9.89 -8.42
CA LYS A 83 1.50 10.08 -7.25
C LYS A 83 1.18 8.81 -6.47
N LEU A 84 1.37 7.62 -7.04
CA LEU A 84 1.17 6.38 -6.30
C LEU A 84 2.33 6.13 -5.36
N GLU A 85 3.56 6.32 -5.85
CA GLU A 85 4.79 6.26 -5.07
C GLU A 85 4.78 7.28 -3.91
N GLU A 86 4.30 8.51 -4.13
CA GLU A 86 4.11 9.50 -3.05
C GLU A 86 3.23 8.97 -1.90
N TYR A 87 2.14 8.26 -2.22
CA TYR A 87 1.28 7.68 -1.19
C TYR A 87 1.93 6.48 -0.50
N ILE A 88 2.70 5.68 -1.24
CA ILE A 88 3.45 4.55 -0.67
C ILE A 88 4.47 5.07 0.34
N HIS A 89 5.25 6.09 -0.01
CA HIS A 89 6.21 6.72 0.89
C HIS A 89 5.55 7.32 2.13
N ALA A 90 4.39 7.98 1.97
CA ALA A 90 3.63 8.49 3.10
C ALA A 90 3.14 7.37 4.05
N ILE A 91 2.71 6.23 3.50
CA ILE A 91 2.30 5.07 4.29
C ILE A 91 3.52 4.42 4.97
N ASN A 92 4.64 4.26 4.27
CA ASN A 92 5.88 3.73 4.83
C ASN A 92 6.35 4.58 6.02
N GLY A 93 6.24 5.91 5.94
CA GLY A 93 6.55 6.83 7.04
C GLY A 93 5.67 6.68 8.29
N CYS A 94 4.61 5.87 8.24
CA CYS A 94 3.79 5.54 9.41
C CYS A 94 4.37 4.39 10.26
N TYR A 95 5.45 3.75 9.79
CA TYR A 95 6.08 2.58 10.40
C TYR A 95 7.56 2.83 10.68
N PRO A 96 8.15 2.16 11.69
CA PRO A 96 9.59 2.12 11.87
C PRO A 96 10.32 1.59 10.62
N PRO A 97 11.49 2.16 10.26
CA PRO A 97 12.24 1.76 9.07
C PRO A 97 12.51 0.26 8.98
N GLU A 98 12.85 -0.37 10.10
CA GLU A 98 13.14 -1.81 10.18
C GLU A 98 11.93 -2.68 9.83
N ILE A 99 10.70 -2.22 10.14
CA ILE A 99 9.48 -2.93 9.75
C ILE A 99 9.28 -2.82 8.24
N VAL A 100 9.51 -1.63 7.66
CA VAL A 100 9.41 -1.44 6.20
C VAL A 100 10.48 -2.27 5.47
N GLU A 101 11.71 -2.26 5.99
CA GLU A 101 12.84 -2.99 5.43
C GLU A 101 12.57 -4.50 5.44
N TYR A 102 12.03 -5.04 6.54
CA TYR A 102 11.66 -6.46 6.66
C TYR A 102 10.76 -6.97 5.52
N TYR A 103 9.85 -6.12 5.03
CA TYR A 103 8.92 -6.46 3.94
C TYR A 103 9.43 -6.08 2.54
N SER A 104 10.62 -5.51 2.41
CA SER A 104 11.20 -5.16 1.11
C SER A 104 11.59 -6.41 0.32
N PRO A 105 11.31 -6.51 -0.99
CA PRO A 105 11.54 -7.71 -1.78
C PRO A 105 12.98 -8.26 -1.75
N ASN A 106 13.96 -7.38 -1.58
CA ASN A 106 15.38 -7.73 -1.57
C ASN A 106 16.01 -7.85 -0.17
N TYR A 107 15.21 -7.74 0.90
CA TYR A 107 15.75 -7.75 2.27
C TYR A 107 16.44 -9.06 2.63
N SER A 108 15.88 -10.20 2.22
CA SER A 108 16.50 -11.51 2.44
C SER A 108 17.91 -11.59 1.87
N LYS A 109 18.17 -10.97 0.72
CA LYS A 109 19.51 -10.92 0.14
C LYS A 109 20.47 -10.09 1.00
N VAL A 110 20.04 -8.93 1.48
CA VAL A 110 20.82 -8.08 2.40
C VAL A 110 21.18 -8.85 3.68
N LEU A 111 20.28 -9.70 4.19
CA LEU A 111 20.57 -10.54 5.35
C LEU A 111 21.62 -11.61 5.04
N LEU A 112 21.59 -12.22 3.85
CA LEU A 112 22.60 -13.19 3.43
C LEU A 112 23.98 -12.53 3.28
N ASP A 113 24.04 -11.36 2.64
CA ASP A 113 25.28 -10.59 2.48
C ASP A 113 25.90 -10.26 3.87
N LYS A 114 25.06 -9.90 4.86
CA LYS A 114 25.51 -9.67 6.24
C LYS A 114 26.05 -10.92 6.93
N ILE A 115 25.58 -12.12 6.58
CA ILE A 115 26.12 -13.38 7.11
C ILE A 115 27.51 -13.64 6.54
N ASP A 116 27.71 -13.40 5.25
CA ASP A 116 29.00 -13.59 4.58
C ASP A 116 30.08 -12.64 5.14
N GLU A 117 29.69 -11.44 5.58
CA GLU A 117 30.57 -10.45 6.21
C GLU A 117 30.81 -10.70 7.71
N PHE A 118 29.96 -11.50 8.38
CA PHE A 118 30.03 -11.68 9.82
C PHE A 118 31.13 -12.67 10.22
N GLN A 119 32.13 -12.18 10.97
CA GLN A 119 33.15 -13.02 11.58
C GLN A 119 32.75 -13.41 13.02
N PRO A 120 32.38 -14.68 13.29
CA PRO A 120 32.04 -15.10 14.63
C PRO A 120 33.27 -15.10 15.53
N MET A 121 33.18 -14.42 16.68
CA MET A 121 34.15 -14.60 17.76
C MET A 121 33.90 -15.96 18.41
N VAL A 122 34.55 -17.00 17.88
CA VAL A 122 34.59 -18.32 18.51
C VAL A 122 35.70 -18.29 19.55
N ALA A 123 35.32 -18.43 20.83
CA ALA A 123 36.26 -18.63 21.94
C ALA A 123 36.78 -20.08 21.96
#